data_AF-A0A968MYL8-F1
#
_entry.id   AF-A0A968MYL8-F1
#
_cell.length_a   1.000
_cell.length_b   1.000
_cell.length_c   1.000
_cell.angle_alpha   90.00
_cell.angle_beta   90.00
_cell.angle_gamma   90.00
#
_symmetry.space_group_name_H-M   'P 1'
#
loop_
_entity.id
_entity.type
_entity.pdbx_description
1 polymer ?
#
loop_
_entity_poly.entity_id
_entity_poly.type
_entity_poly.pdbx_seq_one_letter_code
_entity_poly.pdbx_strand_id
1 'polypeptide(L)'
;MVTQKDLMVVPNQPRFFRENDKMVFQAKINSMVDKNLDGQARLEFFDALTMQPVDVLLKNSDNIRNFNLQPMQSQNLVWHIEIPEGIQALTYRIVARSGDFSDGEEMTLPVVTNRMLVTETLPLSVRGKQKKDFIFEKLVNNNSATLRNHRYTLEFTSNPAWYAVQALPYLMEFPYECTEQLFSRYYANSIASHIANSNPRIKKSIRYLVHHSARCPAFESGKESGIENGPTTGNALGAECQE
;
A
#
# COMPACT_ATOMS: atom_id res chain seq x y z
N MET A 1 -5.89 38.77 -5.64
CA MET A 1 -6.56 38.71 -4.32
C MET A 1 -5.64 37.93 -3.40
N VAL A 2 -5.26 38.50 -2.26
CA VAL A 2 -4.43 37.80 -1.25
C VAL A 2 -5.32 37.60 -0.03
N THR A 3 -5.45 36.35 0.42
CA THR A 3 -6.21 35.99 1.62
C THR A 3 -5.23 35.67 2.73
N GLN A 4 -5.33 36.37 3.86
CA GLN A 4 -4.41 36.25 4.98
C GLN A 4 -5.20 36.31 6.29
N LYS A 5 -4.87 35.44 7.25
CA LYS A 5 -5.39 35.50 8.62
C LYS A 5 -4.41 36.22 9.54
N ASP A 6 -4.97 36.77 10.62
CA ASP A 6 -4.23 37.47 11.67
C ASP A 6 -3.28 36.56 12.47
N LEU A 7 -3.67 35.30 12.63
CA LEU A 7 -2.87 34.21 13.18
C LEU A 7 -2.94 33.05 12.20
N MET A 8 -1.78 32.50 11.82
CA MET A 8 -1.71 31.35 10.91
C MET A 8 -0.82 30.27 11.49
N VAL A 9 -1.24 29.02 11.35
CA VAL A 9 -0.40 27.85 11.64
C VAL A 9 0.04 27.19 10.34
N VAL A 10 1.33 26.92 10.23
CA VAL A 10 1.95 26.27 9.08
C VAL A 10 2.80 25.11 9.58
N PRO A 11 2.28 23.88 9.61
CA PRO A 11 3.04 22.69 9.94
C PRO A 11 4.12 22.42 8.88
N ASN A 12 5.17 21.75 9.32
CA ASN A 12 6.25 21.24 8.48
C ASN A 12 6.25 19.71 8.58
N GLN A 13 5.15 19.14 8.09
CA GLN A 13 4.88 17.72 8.12
C GLN A 13 5.66 16.97 7.02
N PRO A 14 6.00 15.69 7.24
CA PRO A 14 6.59 14.86 6.20
C PRO A 14 5.53 14.47 5.15
N ARG A 15 5.97 13.84 4.06
CA ARG A 15 5.06 13.27 3.05
C ARG A 15 4.41 11.95 3.50
N PHE A 16 5.06 11.25 4.40
CA PHE A 16 4.60 10.01 5.02
C PHE A 16 5.33 9.83 6.35
N PHE A 17 4.72 9.09 7.26
CA PHE A 17 5.37 8.59 8.47
C PHE A 17 5.92 7.20 8.21
N ARG A 18 6.86 6.75 9.02
CA ARG A 18 7.39 5.37 8.94
C ARG A 18 7.34 4.71 10.31
N GLU A 19 6.94 3.44 10.34
CA GLU A 19 6.82 2.67 11.58
C GLU A 19 8.13 2.68 12.39
N ASN A 20 7.99 2.89 13.70
CA ASN A 20 9.08 2.97 14.69
C ASN A 20 10.04 4.17 14.54
N ASP A 21 9.74 5.14 13.66
CA ASP A 21 10.52 6.36 13.61
C ASP A 21 10.25 7.24 14.83
N LYS A 22 11.31 7.84 15.37
CA LYS A 22 11.25 8.92 16.36
C LYS A 22 11.54 10.21 15.65
N MET A 23 10.61 11.16 15.69
CA MET A 23 10.76 12.39 14.93
C MET A 23 10.30 13.62 15.69
N VAL A 24 10.76 14.76 15.18
CA VAL A 24 10.38 16.08 15.63
C VAL A 24 9.36 16.64 14.65
N PHE A 25 8.10 16.68 15.07
CA PHE A 25 7.04 17.38 14.34
C PHE A 25 7.15 18.87 14.63
N GLN A 26 7.19 19.69 13.58
CA GLN A 26 7.39 21.13 13.70
C GLN A 26 6.24 21.88 13.06
N ALA A 27 5.88 23.02 13.64
CA ALA A 27 4.96 23.95 13.01
C ALA A 27 5.37 25.39 13.31
N LYS A 28 5.26 26.23 12.30
CA LYS A 28 5.48 27.67 12.41
C LYS A 28 4.16 28.36 12.66
N ILE A 29 4.11 29.22 13.66
CA ILE A 29 2.99 30.12 13.88
C ILE A 29 3.42 31.51 13.45
N ASN A 30 2.62 32.15 12.60
CA ASN A 30 2.86 33.49 12.08
C ASN A 30 1.82 34.45 12.68
N SER A 31 2.30 35.55 13.25
CA SER A 31 1.48 36.71 13.58
C SER A 31 1.48 37.67 12.41
N MET A 32 0.30 38.16 12.04
CA MET A 32 0.09 39.17 11.02
C MET A 32 -0.50 40.47 11.58
N VAL A 33 -0.44 40.63 12.91
CA VAL A 33 -0.96 41.80 13.63
C VAL A 33 0.16 42.59 14.28
N ASP A 34 -0.06 43.90 14.43
CA ASP A 34 0.86 44.84 15.08
C ASP A 34 0.74 44.83 16.62
N LYS A 35 0.53 43.65 17.23
CA LYS A 35 0.49 43.48 18.68
C LYS A 35 1.09 42.14 19.09
N ASN A 36 1.52 42.06 20.35
CA ASN A 36 1.98 40.81 20.93
C ASN A 36 0.80 39.83 21.07
N LEU A 37 1.04 38.58 20.70
CA LEU A 37 0.07 37.49 20.83
C LEU A 37 0.63 36.41 21.74
N ASP A 38 -0.03 36.24 22.89
CA ASP A 38 0.19 35.13 23.81
C ASP A 38 -0.88 34.06 23.57
N GLY A 39 -0.45 32.83 23.39
CA GLY A 39 -1.36 31.75 23.01
C GLY A 39 -0.79 30.38 23.24
N GLN A 40 -1.58 29.39 22.84
CA GLN A 40 -1.21 27.99 22.90
C GLN A 40 -1.58 27.30 21.59
N ALA A 41 -0.74 26.36 21.17
CA ALA A 41 -1.02 25.46 20.08
C ALA A 41 -1.06 24.03 20.57
N ARG A 42 -2.02 23.26 20.05
CA ARG A 42 -2.22 21.85 20.39
C ARG A 42 -2.08 21.00 19.14
N LEU A 43 -1.30 19.94 19.23
CA LEU A 43 -1.15 18.92 18.19
C LEU A 43 -1.87 17.64 18.61
N GLU A 44 -2.81 17.16 17.81
CA GLU A 44 -3.57 15.93 18.09
C GLU A 44 -3.39 14.95 16.93
N PHE A 45 -3.36 13.65 17.25
CA PHE A 45 -3.25 12.59 16.25
C PHE A 45 -4.44 11.64 16.32
N PHE A 46 -4.94 11.26 15.16
CA PHE A 46 -6.05 10.32 15.00
C PHE A 46 -5.65 9.20 14.05
N ASP A 47 -6.13 7.99 14.31
CA ASP A 47 -6.12 6.93 13.30
C ASP A 47 -7.07 7.33 12.16
N ALA A 48 -6.57 7.36 10.93
CA ALA A 48 -7.35 7.91 9.81
C ALA A 48 -8.55 7.03 9.38
N LEU A 49 -8.57 5.75 9.77
CA LEU A 49 -9.66 4.84 9.43
C LEU A 49 -10.79 4.90 10.47
N THR A 50 -10.42 5.06 11.74
CA THR A 50 -11.38 5.00 12.87
C THR A 50 -11.68 6.36 13.49
N MET A 51 -10.87 7.38 13.17
CA MET A 51 -10.87 8.71 13.78
C MET A 51 -10.74 8.70 15.32
N GLN A 52 -10.23 7.60 15.88
CA GLN A 52 -9.95 7.51 17.30
C GLN A 52 -8.64 8.24 17.64
N PRO A 53 -8.56 8.93 18.79
CA PRO A 53 -7.34 9.61 19.20
C PRO A 53 -6.24 8.60 19.53
N VAL A 54 -5.04 8.85 19.01
CA VAL A 54 -3.86 7.97 19.16
C VAL A 54 -2.65 8.67 19.74
N ASP A 55 -2.80 9.89 20.27
CA ASP A 55 -1.72 10.69 20.86
C ASP A 55 -0.87 9.92 21.88
N VAL A 56 -1.51 9.12 22.75
CA VAL A 56 -0.82 8.31 23.75
C VAL A 56 0.08 7.26 23.11
N LEU A 57 -0.37 6.63 22.02
CA LEU A 57 0.43 5.65 21.26
C LEU A 57 1.65 6.32 20.62
N LEU A 58 1.50 7.59 20.21
CA LEU A 58 2.57 8.36 19.60
C LEU A 58 3.51 9.05 20.61
N LYS A 59 3.31 8.81 21.91
CA LYS A 59 3.99 9.52 23.01
C LYS A 59 3.81 11.04 22.99
N ASN A 60 2.73 11.53 22.37
CA ASN A 60 2.35 12.93 22.33
C ASN A 60 1.50 13.32 23.55
N SER A 61 1.88 12.89 24.76
CA SER A 61 1.10 13.17 25.98
C SER A 61 1.15 14.64 26.39
N ASP A 62 2.24 15.33 26.07
CA ASP A 62 2.44 16.76 26.29
C ASP A 62 2.29 17.50 24.95
N ASN A 63 1.03 17.62 24.52
CA ASN A 63 0.69 18.07 23.18
C ASN A 63 0.41 19.56 23.04
N ILE A 64 0.45 20.32 24.15
CA ILE A 64 0.21 21.76 24.17
C ILE A 64 1.56 22.49 24.24
N ARG A 65 1.73 23.50 23.39
CA ARG A 65 2.91 24.38 23.37
C ARG A 65 2.46 25.82 23.46
N ASN A 66 2.92 26.52 24.50
CA ASN A 66 2.69 27.94 24.65
C ASN A 66 3.63 28.71 23.71
N PHE A 67 3.13 29.82 23.18
CA PHE A 67 3.90 30.71 22.32
C PHE A 67 3.66 32.18 22.70
N ASN A 68 4.68 33.00 22.46
CA ASN A 68 4.62 34.45 22.59
C ASN A 68 5.18 35.01 21.28
N LEU A 69 4.28 35.56 20.46
CA LEU A 69 4.64 36.17 19.19
C LEU A 69 4.74 37.67 19.37
N GLN A 70 5.88 38.21 18.96
CA GLN A 70 6.04 39.64 18.75
C GLN A 70 5.28 40.08 17.48
N PRO A 71 5.02 41.38 17.31
CA PRO A 71 4.23 41.88 16.20
C PRO A 71 4.87 41.51 14.87
N MET A 72 4.07 41.01 13.91
CA MET A 72 4.56 40.62 12.58
C MET A 72 5.70 39.58 12.57
N GLN A 73 5.88 38.81 13.66
CA GLN A 73 6.92 37.78 13.80
C GLN A 73 6.33 36.37 13.74
N SER A 74 7.23 35.39 13.62
CA SER A 74 6.89 33.97 13.65
C SER A 74 7.68 33.21 14.71
N GLN A 75 7.07 32.17 15.29
CA GLN A 75 7.73 31.27 16.23
C GLN A 75 7.56 29.83 15.76
N ASN A 76 8.63 29.04 15.88
CA ASN A 76 8.60 27.60 15.58
C ASN A 76 8.26 26.81 16.84
N LEU A 77 7.32 25.88 16.74
CA LEU A 77 6.92 24.96 17.78
C LEU A 77 7.33 23.54 17.44
N VAL A 78 7.61 22.76 18.48
CA VAL A 78 8.23 21.44 18.37
C VAL A 78 7.51 20.44 19.27
N TRP A 79 7.17 19.29 18.69
CA TRP A 79 6.66 18.11 19.37
C TRP A 79 7.53 16.91 19.04
N HIS A 80 7.83 16.11 20.06
CA HIS A 80 8.56 14.86 19.88
C HIS A 80 7.55 13.72 19.86
N ILE A 81 7.54 12.94 18.79
CA ILE A 81 6.61 11.83 18.59
C ILE A 81 7.35 10.56 18.19
N GLU A 82 6.75 9.42 18.49
CA GLU A 82 7.21 8.10 18.02
C GLU A 82 6.09 7.42 17.25
N ILE A 83 6.35 6.93 16.03
CA ILE A 83 5.31 6.32 15.19
C ILE A 83 5.15 4.84 15.55
N PRO A 84 3.96 4.38 15.98
CA PRO A 84 3.75 2.98 16.34
C PRO A 84 3.65 2.06 15.11
N GLU A 85 3.81 0.75 15.31
CA GLU A 85 3.54 -0.26 14.27
C GLU A 85 2.02 -0.49 14.08
N GLY A 86 1.61 -0.85 12.87
CA GLY A 86 0.26 -1.34 12.58
C GLY A 86 -0.80 -0.26 12.30
N ILE A 87 -0.44 1.01 12.40
CA ILE A 87 -1.28 2.12 11.90
C ILE A 87 -0.97 2.30 10.42
N GLN A 88 -2.00 2.38 9.57
CA GLN A 88 -1.83 2.52 8.11
C GLN A 88 -1.77 3.99 7.67
N ALA A 89 -2.49 4.86 8.36
CA ALA A 89 -2.53 6.29 8.10
C ALA A 89 -2.89 7.07 9.36
N LEU A 90 -2.28 8.24 9.52
CA LEU A 90 -2.47 9.14 10.64
C LEU A 90 -3.02 10.47 10.15
N THR A 91 -4.05 10.96 10.80
CA THR A 91 -4.52 12.33 10.64
C THR A 91 -3.95 13.16 11.78
N TYR A 92 -3.14 14.17 11.47
CA TYR A 92 -2.75 15.17 12.47
C TYR A 92 -3.71 16.34 12.41
N ARG A 93 -3.96 16.96 13.55
CA ARG A 93 -4.67 18.23 13.68
C ARG A 93 -3.84 19.15 14.55
N ILE A 94 -3.47 20.30 14.02
CA ILE A 94 -2.85 21.36 14.80
C ILE A 94 -3.83 22.52 14.93
N VAL A 95 -4.04 23.01 16.15
CA VAL A 95 -4.90 24.17 16.42
C VAL A 95 -4.13 25.17 17.25
N ALA A 96 -3.94 26.38 16.74
CA ALA A 96 -3.35 27.51 17.46
C ALA A 96 -4.45 28.48 17.87
N ARG A 97 -4.37 28.99 19.11
CA ARG A 97 -5.30 29.99 19.64
C ARG A 97 -4.58 31.06 20.44
N SER A 98 -4.90 32.32 20.19
CA SER A 98 -4.47 33.48 20.97
C SER A 98 -5.61 34.50 21.06
N GLY A 99 -6.20 34.65 22.25
CA GLY A 99 -7.39 35.48 22.46
C GLY A 99 -8.56 35.05 21.56
N ASP A 100 -8.99 35.98 20.70
CA ASP A 100 -10.07 35.82 19.72
C ASP A 100 -9.59 35.22 18.39
N PHE A 101 -8.28 35.10 18.19
CA PHE A 101 -7.72 34.52 16.97
C PHE A 101 -7.52 33.02 17.12
N SER A 102 -7.90 32.27 16.09
CA SER A 102 -7.62 30.86 15.98
C SER A 102 -7.36 30.44 14.54
N ASP A 103 -6.51 29.44 14.41
CA ASP A 103 -6.27 28.78 13.14
C ASP A 103 -5.98 27.31 13.38
N GLY A 104 -6.23 26.48 12.37
CA GLY A 104 -5.96 25.06 12.47
C GLY A 104 -5.74 24.42 11.12
N GLU A 105 -4.86 23.44 11.10
CA GLU A 105 -4.60 22.61 9.93
C GLU A 105 -4.82 21.15 10.29
N GLU A 106 -5.44 20.41 9.36
CA GLU A 106 -5.64 18.98 9.47
C GLU A 106 -5.24 18.32 8.16
N MET A 107 -4.46 17.24 8.25
CA MET A 107 -4.13 16.45 7.08
C MET A 107 -3.87 15.00 7.46
N THR A 108 -4.27 14.10 6.55
CA THR A 108 -4.00 12.66 6.64
C THR A 108 -2.75 12.30 5.86
N LEU A 109 -1.84 11.58 6.50
CA LEU A 109 -0.60 11.08 5.93
C LEU A 109 -0.52 9.56 6.09
N PRO A 110 -0.02 8.84 5.06
CA PRO A 110 0.19 7.40 5.18
C PRO A 110 1.35 7.10 6.13
N VAL A 111 1.26 5.94 6.80
CA VAL A 111 2.34 5.36 7.59
C VAL A 111 2.90 4.17 6.80
N VAL A 112 4.15 4.29 6.35
CA VAL A 112 4.82 3.23 5.61
C VAL A 112 5.54 2.28 6.55
N THR A 113 5.60 1.02 6.16
CA THR A 113 6.24 -0.01 6.97
C THR A 113 7.76 0.18 6.98
N ASN A 114 8.41 -0.22 8.07
CA ASN A 114 9.87 -0.21 8.14
C ASN A 114 10.54 -1.48 7.60
N ARG A 115 9.74 -2.35 6.96
CA ARG A 115 10.09 -3.71 6.57
C ARG A 115 9.81 -3.91 5.08
N MET A 116 10.61 -4.75 4.45
CA MET A 116 10.44 -5.13 3.06
C MET A 116 9.81 -6.52 2.95
N LEU A 117 8.91 -6.69 1.99
CA LEU A 117 8.38 -8.00 1.66
C LEU A 117 9.46 -8.80 0.92
N VAL A 118 9.82 -9.96 1.45
CA VAL A 118 10.72 -10.91 0.81
C VAL A 118 9.92 -12.13 0.41
N THR A 119 9.96 -12.47 -0.88
CA THR A 119 9.29 -13.65 -1.43
C THR A 119 10.34 -14.68 -1.83
N GLU A 120 10.21 -15.89 -1.32
CA GLU A 120 11.01 -17.04 -1.74
C GLU A 120 10.11 -18.01 -2.51
N THR A 121 10.60 -18.48 -3.66
CA THR A 121 9.88 -19.41 -4.52
C THR A 121 10.74 -20.64 -4.76
N LEU A 122 10.16 -21.82 -4.54
CA LEU A 122 10.81 -23.11 -4.78
C LEU A 122 10.00 -23.88 -5.84
N PRO A 123 10.56 -24.18 -7.03
CA PRO A 123 9.85 -24.95 -8.05
C PRO A 123 9.72 -26.42 -7.64
N LEU A 124 8.47 -26.90 -7.51
CA LEU A 124 8.14 -28.24 -7.04
C LEU A 124 7.89 -29.22 -8.20
N SER A 125 8.91 -29.50 -9.02
CA SER A 125 8.75 -30.40 -10.17
C SER A 125 8.73 -31.88 -9.77
N VAL A 126 7.54 -32.50 -9.83
CA VAL A 126 7.29 -33.91 -9.52
C VAL A 126 6.75 -34.64 -10.76
N ARG A 127 7.36 -35.78 -11.11
CA ARG A 127 6.84 -36.64 -12.20
C ARG A 127 5.83 -37.65 -11.64
N GLY A 128 4.98 -38.18 -12.50
CA GLY A 128 3.99 -39.19 -12.11
C GLY A 128 4.63 -40.38 -11.40
N LYS A 129 3.94 -40.89 -10.36
CA LYS A 129 4.37 -42.03 -9.52
C LYS A 129 5.66 -41.79 -8.73
N GLN A 130 6.06 -40.54 -8.49
CA GLN A 130 7.17 -40.19 -7.62
C GLN A 130 6.69 -39.51 -6.33
N LYS A 131 7.40 -39.73 -5.23
CA LYS A 131 7.32 -38.93 -4.01
C LYS A 131 8.61 -38.12 -3.89
N LYS A 132 8.48 -36.82 -3.65
CA LYS A 132 9.60 -35.91 -3.37
C LYS A 132 9.22 -35.03 -2.20
N ASP A 133 10.15 -34.87 -1.28
CA ASP A 133 10.02 -33.95 -0.16
C ASP A 133 10.79 -32.67 -0.50
N PHE A 134 10.18 -31.51 -0.22
CA PHE A 134 10.75 -30.21 -0.50
C PHE A 134 10.80 -29.41 0.80
N ILE A 135 11.96 -28.83 1.08
CA ILE A 135 12.21 -28.09 2.32
C ILE A 135 12.53 -26.65 1.94
N PHE A 136 11.82 -25.70 2.55
CA PHE A 136 12.12 -24.29 2.47
C PHE A 136 13.16 -23.95 3.54
N GLU A 137 14.44 -24.13 3.21
CA GLU A 137 15.55 -23.98 4.17
C GLU A 137 15.57 -22.61 4.86
N LYS A 138 15.33 -21.52 4.13
CA LYS A 138 15.33 -20.17 4.74
C LYS A 138 14.10 -19.88 5.59
N LEU A 139 13.02 -20.65 5.38
CA LEU A 139 11.84 -20.56 6.22
C LEU A 139 12.04 -21.31 7.53
N VAL A 140 12.60 -22.53 7.45
CA VAL A 140 12.87 -23.37 8.62
C VAL A 140 14.01 -22.79 9.46
N ASN A 141 15.10 -22.39 8.81
CA ASN A 141 16.33 -21.94 9.46
C ASN A 141 16.42 -20.41 9.47
N ASN A 142 15.41 -19.74 10.04
CA ASN A 142 15.41 -18.28 10.17
C ASN A 142 15.67 -17.84 11.62
N ASN A 143 16.68 -16.97 11.81
CA ASN A 143 17.07 -16.42 13.11
C ASN A 143 16.69 -14.93 13.28
N SER A 144 15.91 -14.37 12.36
CA SER A 144 15.51 -12.96 12.43
C SER A 144 14.45 -12.74 13.53
N ALA A 145 14.78 -11.91 14.50
CA ALA A 145 13.88 -11.54 15.60
C ALA A 145 12.67 -10.69 15.14
N THR A 146 12.73 -10.10 13.94
CA THR A 146 11.68 -9.19 13.42
C THR A 146 10.83 -9.81 12.31
N LEU A 147 11.11 -11.07 11.93
CA LEU A 147 10.37 -11.77 10.89
C LEU A 147 8.88 -11.86 11.24
N ARG A 148 8.01 -11.45 10.31
CA ARG A 148 6.58 -11.75 10.36
C ARG A 148 6.18 -12.47 9.09
N ASN A 149 5.64 -13.67 9.23
CA ASN A 149 5.13 -14.44 8.11
C ASN A 149 3.90 -13.73 7.52
N HIS A 150 3.93 -13.48 6.21
CA HIS A 150 2.86 -12.76 5.52
C HIS A 150 1.90 -13.71 4.82
N ARG A 151 2.41 -14.55 3.90
CA ARG A 151 1.60 -15.45 3.08
C ARG A 151 2.41 -16.64 2.59
N TYR A 152 1.78 -17.80 2.55
CA TYR A 152 2.24 -18.97 1.80
C TYR A 152 1.33 -19.20 0.60
N THR A 153 1.94 -19.53 -0.53
CA THR A 153 1.21 -19.75 -1.78
C THR A 153 1.79 -21.00 -2.44
N LEU A 154 0.92 -21.97 -2.72
CA LEU A 154 1.24 -23.19 -3.46
C LEU A 154 0.49 -23.12 -4.79
N GLU A 155 1.25 -23.03 -5.87
CA GLU A 155 0.72 -23.07 -7.23
C GLU A 155 1.05 -24.42 -7.85
N PHE A 156 0.05 -25.03 -8.50
CA PHE A 156 0.21 -26.32 -9.15
C PHE A 156 -0.39 -26.28 -10.55
N THR A 157 0.38 -26.74 -11.54
CA THR A 157 -0.11 -26.93 -12.90
C THR A 157 0.38 -28.25 -13.45
N SER A 158 -0.47 -28.90 -14.24
CA SER A 158 -0.09 -30.09 -15.02
C SER A 158 0.78 -29.73 -16.23
N ASN A 159 0.74 -28.48 -16.70
CA ASN A 159 1.51 -28.01 -17.84
C ASN A 159 2.16 -26.63 -17.55
N PRO A 160 3.49 -26.57 -17.36
CA PRO A 160 4.19 -25.33 -17.02
C PRO A 160 4.17 -24.28 -18.13
N ALA A 161 3.86 -24.65 -19.38
CA ALA A 161 3.71 -23.69 -20.47
C ALA A 161 2.57 -22.69 -20.22
N TRP A 162 1.62 -23.03 -19.35
CA TRP A 162 0.50 -22.16 -18.99
C TRP A 162 0.96 -20.90 -18.23
N TYR A 163 1.99 -21.02 -17.38
CA TYR A 163 2.54 -19.86 -16.66
C TYR A 163 3.10 -18.79 -17.61
N ALA A 164 3.74 -19.22 -18.70
CA ALA A 164 4.24 -18.29 -19.71
C ALA A 164 3.12 -17.51 -20.40
N VAL A 165 1.95 -18.15 -20.61
CA VAL A 165 0.78 -17.48 -21.20
C VAL A 165 0.12 -16.53 -20.19
N GLN A 166 0.01 -16.94 -18.92
CA GLN A 166 -0.53 -16.11 -17.83
C GLN A 166 0.36 -14.90 -17.49
N ALA A 167 1.65 -14.94 -17.82
CA ALA A 167 2.55 -13.81 -17.61
C ALA A 167 2.47 -12.72 -18.71
N LEU A 168 1.85 -13.01 -19.87
CA LEU A 168 1.78 -12.04 -20.98
C LEU A 168 0.97 -10.77 -20.65
N PRO A 169 -0.17 -10.82 -19.94
CA PRO A 169 -0.91 -9.62 -19.52
C PRO A 169 -0.06 -8.63 -18.72
N TYR A 170 0.81 -9.11 -17.83
CA TYR A 170 1.70 -8.25 -17.06
C TYR A 170 2.58 -7.36 -17.94
N LEU A 171 3.09 -7.90 -19.06
CA LEU A 171 3.87 -7.13 -20.03
C LEU A 171 3.03 -6.11 -20.80
N MET A 172 1.71 -6.30 -20.89
CA MET A 172 0.80 -5.42 -21.63
C MET A 172 0.28 -4.25 -20.77
N GLU A 173 -0.03 -4.51 -19.51
CA GLU A 173 -0.84 -3.64 -18.63
C GLU A 173 -0.06 -2.57 -17.85
N PHE A 174 1.27 -2.50 -18.02
CA PHE A 174 2.05 -1.50 -17.29
C PHE A 174 1.66 -0.06 -17.71
N PRO A 175 1.44 0.87 -16.75
CA PRO A 175 0.69 2.11 -17.00
C PRO A 175 1.50 3.25 -17.61
N TYR A 176 2.81 3.08 -17.84
CA TYR A 176 3.67 4.17 -18.31
C TYR A 176 3.92 4.10 -19.83
N GLU A 177 3.82 5.25 -20.50
CA GLU A 177 4.07 5.37 -21.94
C GLU A 177 5.55 5.65 -22.22
N CYS A 178 6.34 4.57 -22.27
CA CYS A 178 7.74 4.61 -22.69
C CYS A 178 7.95 3.72 -23.93
N THR A 179 9.01 3.96 -24.70
CA THR A 179 9.38 3.11 -25.85
C THR A 179 9.58 1.65 -25.46
N GLU A 180 10.15 1.40 -24.27
CA GLU A 180 10.25 0.06 -23.69
C GLU A 180 8.87 -0.59 -23.55
N GLN A 181 7.88 0.15 -23.03
CA GLN A 181 6.55 -0.39 -22.81
C GLN A 181 5.80 -0.65 -24.13
N LEU A 182 6.00 0.21 -25.13
CA LEU A 182 5.49 -0.03 -26.47
C LEU A 182 6.06 -1.33 -27.06
N PHE A 183 7.37 -1.56 -26.89
CA PHE A 183 8.01 -2.80 -27.32
C PHE A 183 7.49 -4.01 -26.53
N SER A 184 7.35 -3.92 -25.20
CA SER A 184 6.80 -4.98 -24.36
C SER A 184 5.38 -5.38 -24.77
N ARG A 185 4.51 -4.39 -25.04
CA ARG A 185 3.15 -4.61 -25.56
C ARG A 185 3.16 -5.29 -26.92
N TYR A 186 4.01 -4.83 -27.85
CA TYR A 186 4.14 -5.44 -29.16
C TYR A 186 4.63 -6.88 -29.08
N TYR A 187 5.68 -7.12 -28.29
CA TYR A 187 6.27 -8.44 -28.05
C TYR A 187 5.26 -9.41 -27.44
N ALA A 188 4.56 -9.00 -26.37
CA ALA A 188 3.55 -9.81 -25.71
C ALA A 188 2.40 -10.18 -26.65
N ASN A 189 1.86 -9.22 -27.41
CA ASN A 189 0.80 -9.47 -28.37
C ASN A 189 1.25 -10.35 -29.54
N SER A 190 2.45 -10.14 -30.05
CA SER A 190 3.02 -10.96 -31.12
C SER A 190 3.18 -12.41 -30.68
N ILE A 191 3.72 -12.65 -29.49
CA ILE A 191 3.86 -13.99 -28.92
C ILE A 191 2.49 -14.60 -28.60
N ALA A 192 1.57 -13.85 -27.99
CA ALA A 192 0.23 -14.32 -27.69
C ALA A 192 -0.48 -14.79 -28.97
N SER A 193 -0.42 -13.98 -30.04
CA SER A 193 -0.98 -14.31 -31.35
C SER A 193 -0.32 -15.55 -31.95
N HIS A 194 1.01 -15.65 -31.87
CA HIS A 194 1.73 -16.83 -32.36
C HIS A 194 1.31 -18.09 -31.58
N ILE A 195 1.31 -18.07 -30.25
CA ILE A 195 0.92 -19.21 -29.40
C ILE A 195 -0.53 -19.64 -29.69
N ALA A 196 -1.46 -18.68 -29.78
CA ALA A 196 -2.87 -18.96 -30.04
C ALA A 196 -3.08 -19.58 -31.44
N ASN A 197 -2.32 -19.16 -32.45
CA ASN A 197 -2.47 -19.70 -33.80
C ASN A 197 -1.71 -21.02 -34.01
N SER A 198 -0.58 -21.21 -33.32
CA SER A 198 0.23 -22.44 -33.40
C SER A 198 -0.34 -23.60 -32.57
N ASN A 199 -1.15 -23.34 -31.53
CA ASN A 199 -1.73 -24.38 -30.68
C ASN A 199 -3.27 -24.29 -30.59
N PRO A 200 -4.00 -25.12 -31.36
CA PRO A 200 -5.47 -25.12 -31.38
C PRO A 200 -6.11 -25.41 -30.02
N ARG A 201 -5.44 -26.19 -29.14
CA ARG A 201 -5.97 -26.51 -27.80
C ARG A 201 -5.93 -25.27 -26.90
N ILE A 202 -4.82 -24.53 -26.91
CA ILE A 202 -4.70 -23.26 -26.16
C ILE A 202 -5.72 -22.25 -26.68
N LYS A 203 -5.88 -22.12 -28.00
CA LYS A 203 -6.90 -21.25 -28.61
C LYS A 203 -8.31 -21.57 -28.13
N LYS A 204 -8.65 -22.85 -28.03
CA LYS A 204 -9.95 -23.32 -27.52
C LYS A 204 -10.13 -22.99 -26.04
N SER A 205 -9.10 -23.21 -25.21
CA SER A 205 -9.14 -22.87 -23.79
C SER A 205 -9.28 -21.36 -23.55
N ILE A 206 -8.52 -20.52 -24.27
CA ILE A 206 -8.66 -19.06 -24.20
C ILE A 206 -10.07 -18.62 -24.61
N ARG A 207 -10.58 -19.15 -25.73
CA ARG A 207 -11.95 -18.84 -26.18
C ARG A 207 -13.01 -19.28 -25.16
N TYR A 208 -12.82 -20.43 -24.53
CA TYR A 208 -13.69 -20.93 -23.48
C TYR A 208 -13.70 -19.97 -22.27
N LEU A 209 -12.51 -19.56 -21.81
CA LEU A 209 -12.35 -18.63 -20.68
C LEU A 209 -12.98 -17.26 -20.97
N VAL A 210 -12.71 -16.67 -22.14
CA VAL A 210 -13.28 -15.36 -22.54
C VAL A 210 -14.82 -15.40 -22.61
N HIS A 211 -15.40 -16.53 -23.02
CA HIS A 211 -16.86 -16.65 -23.09
C HIS A 211 -17.53 -16.86 -21.73
N HIS A 212 -16.80 -17.38 -20.74
CA HIS A 212 -17.29 -17.62 -19.38
C HIS A 212 -16.97 -16.46 -18.42
N SER A 213 -15.85 -15.75 -18.59
CA SER A 213 -15.51 -14.56 -17.78
C SER A 213 -16.52 -13.43 -17.97
N ALA A 214 -17.08 -13.30 -19.18
CA ALA A 214 -18.19 -12.39 -19.46
C ALA A 214 -19.49 -12.73 -18.72
N ARG A 215 -19.57 -13.92 -18.09
CA ARG A 215 -20.74 -14.41 -17.34
C ARG A 215 -20.55 -14.44 -15.82
N CYS A 216 -19.33 -14.35 -15.32
CA CYS A 216 -19.02 -14.44 -13.88
C CYS A 216 -17.90 -13.44 -13.52
N PRO A 217 -18.21 -12.24 -12.97
CA PRO A 217 -17.23 -11.17 -12.72
C PRO A 217 -16.22 -11.46 -11.60
N ALA A 218 -16.44 -12.51 -10.79
CA ALA A 218 -15.57 -12.88 -9.68
C ALA A 218 -14.13 -13.25 -10.11
N PHE A 219 -13.93 -13.58 -11.38
CA PHE A 219 -12.63 -13.94 -11.96
C PHE A 219 -11.67 -12.74 -12.13
N GLU A 220 -12.18 -11.50 -12.13
CA GLU A 220 -11.35 -10.29 -12.30
C GLU A 220 -10.71 -9.81 -10.99
N SER A 221 -11.28 -10.17 -9.83
CA SER A 221 -10.64 -9.89 -8.55
C SER A 221 -9.83 -11.11 -8.12
N GLY A 222 -8.50 -11.01 -8.12
CA GLY A 222 -7.56 -12.01 -7.59
C GLY A 222 -7.67 -12.24 -6.07
N LYS A 223 -8.90 -12.48 -5.59
CA LYS A 223 -9.30 -12.87 -4.25
C LYS A 223 -10.02 -14.22 -4.34
N GLU A 224 -9.31 -15.25 -4.78
CA GLU A 224 -9.71 -16.63 -4.49
C GLU A 224 -8.66 -17.24 -3.56
N SER A 225 -9.10 -17.53 -2.33
CA SER A 225 -8.34 -18.33 -1.39
C SER A 225 -8.37 -19.79 -1.83
N GLY A 226 -7.19 -20.33 -2.20
CA GLY A 226 -6.93 -21.76 -2.20
C GLY A 226 -7.04 -22.46 -3.56
N ILE A 227 -5.89 -22.87 -4.09
CA ILE A 227 -5.71 -23.84 -5.18
C ILE A 227 -6.33 -23.39 -6.52
N GLU A 228 -5.56 -22.62 -7.29
CA GLU A 228 -5.87 -22.39 -8.70
C GLU A 228 -5.66 -23.68 -9.52
N ASN A 229 -6.76 -24.24 -10.03
CA ASN A 229 -6.72 -25.39 -10.93
C ASN A 229 -6.46 -24.92 -12.37
N GLY A 230 -5.30 -25.27 -12.93
CA GLY A 230 -5.02 -25.12 -14.36
C GLY A 230 -5.97 -25.95 -15.23
N PRO A 231 -6.12 -25.64 -16.54
CA PRO A 231 -7.13 -26.25 -17.39
C PRO A 231 -6.74 -27.69 -17.73
N THR A 232 -7.24 -28.65 -16.95
CA THR A 232 -7.19 -30.07 -17.30
C THR A 232 -8.27 -30.39 -18.32
N THR A 233 -7.86 -31.02 -19.41
CA THR A 233 -8.76 -31.62 -20.39
C THR A 233 -9.53 -32.78 -19.75
N GLY A 234 -10.85 -32.64 -19.69
CA GLY A 234 -11.79 -33.75 -19.49
C GLY A 234 -12.15 -34.06 -18.04
N ASN A 235 -13.35 -33.63 -17.64
CA ASN A 235 -14.12 -34.06 -16.47
C ASN A 235 -13.50 -33.87 -15.08
N ALA A 236 -13.76 -32.71 -14.47
CA ALA A 236 -14.29 -32.64 -13.11
C ALA A 236 -14.92 -31.25 -12.88
N LEU A 237 -16.25 -31.22 -12.94
CA LEU A 237 -17.13 -30.12 -12.53
C LEU A 237 -17.04 -29.93 -11.00
N GLY A 238 -17.09 -28.68 -10.54
CA GLY A 238 -17.15 -28.41 -9.10
C GLY A 238 -17.22 -26.94 -8.65
N ALA A 239 -17.43 -25.98 -9.55
CA ALA A 239 -17.81 -24.62 -9.16
C ALA A 239 -18.96 -24.18 -10.06
N GLU A 240 -20.19 -24.42 -9.60
CA GLU A 240 -21.39 -23.83 -10.19
C GLU A 240 -21.37 -22.32 -9.91
N CYS A 241 -21.26 -21.49 -10.95
CA CYS A 241 -21.77 -20.12 -10.86
C CYS A 241 -23.29 -20.28 -10.73
N GLN A 242 -23.83 -20.09 -9.52
CA GLN A 242 -25.27 -20.00 -9.32
C GLN A 242 -25.81 -18.82 -10.15
N GLU A 243 -26.91 -19.06 -10.87
CA GLU A 243 -27.66 -18.06 -11.64
C GLU A 243 -28.12 -16.87 -10.78
#